data_AF-A0A957L6Y7-F1
#
_entry.id   AF-A0A957L6Y7-F1
#
_cell.length_a   1.000
_cell.length_b   1.000
_cell.length_c   1.000
_cell.angle_alpha   90.00
_cell.angle_beta   90.00
_cell.angle_gamma   90.00
#
_symmetry.space_group_name_H-M   'P 1'
#
loop_
_entity.id
_entity.type
_entity.pdbx_description
1 polymer ?
#
loop_
_entity_poly.entity_id
_entity_poly.type
_entity_poly.pdbx_seq_one_letter_code
_entity_poly.pdbx_strand_id
1 'polypeptide(L)' 'LNRHPSRRAIFRLAAAIMAGFRQTLLMKHFTEVQTPKIVASATEGGANVFPVSYFAQTAYLAQSPQF' A
#
# COMPACT_ATOMS: atom_id res chain seq x y z
N LEU A 1 22.47 -2.09 7.09
CA LEU A 1 21.89 -3.46 7.15
C LEU A 1 21.69 -4.14 5.78
N ASN A 2 21.33 -3.43 4.70
CA ASN A 2 20.94 -4.06 3.41
C ASN A 2 22.07 -4.19 2.37
N ARG A 3 23.34 -4.15 2.80
CA ARG A 3 24.51 -4.28 1.91
C ARG A 3 24.90 -5.75 1.65
N HIS A 4 24.46 -6.68 2.51
CA HIS A 4 24.72 -8.11 2.34
C HIS A 4 24.07 -8.63 1.05
N PRO A 5 24.80 -9.33 0.16
CA PRO A 5 24.29 -9.75 -1.15
C PRO A 5 22.94 -10.48 -1.09
N SER A 6 22.79 -11.44 -0.18
CA SER A 6 21.55 -12.23 -0.06
C SER A 6 20.35 -11.39 0.41
N ARG A 7 20.56 -10.42 1.31
CA ARG A 7 19.47 -9.53 1.77
C ARG A 7 19.05 -8.57 0.66
N ARG A 8 20.02 -8.06 -0.10
CA ARG A 8 19.77 -7.21 -1.27
C ARG A 8 19.03 -7.95 -2.38
N ALA A 9 19.29 -9.25 -2.56
CA ALA A 9 18.60 -10.07 -3.56
C ALA A 9 17.09 -10.12 -3.33
N ILE A 10 16.65 -10.22 -2.08
CA ILE A 10 15.21 -10.22 -1.71
C ILE A 10 14.54 -8.91 -2.16
N PHE A 11 15.15 -7.76 -1.88
CA PHE A 11 14.59 -6.46 -2.30
C PHE A 11 14.60 -6.27 -3.81
N ARG A 12 15.61 -6.78 -4.52
CA ARG A 12 15.66 -6.77 -5.99
C ARG A 12 14.54 -7.63 -6.58
N LEU A 13 14.30 -8.81 -6.02
CA LEU A 13 13.22 -9.69 -6.43
C LEU A 13 11.86 -9.01 -6.22
N ALA A 14 11.62 -8.42 -5.05
CA ALA A 14 10.40 -7.69 -4.77
C ALA A 14 10.18 -6.52 -5.76
N ALA A 15 11.23 -5.77 -6.08
CA ALA A 15 11.16 -4.70 -7.08
C ALA A 15 10.81 -5.23 -8.48
N ALA A 16 11.41 -6.35 -8.89
CA ALA A 16 11.11 -6.99 -10.18
C ALA A 16 9.67 -7.50 -10.26
N ILE A 17 9.15 -8.09 -9.17
CA ILE A 17 7.75 -8.52 -9.06
C ILE A 17 6.81 -7.33 -9.24
N MET A 18 7.06 -6.22 -8.54
CA MET A 18 6.25 -5.01 -8.65
C MET A 18 6.29 -4.41 -10.07
N ALA A 19 7.44 -4.44 -10.74
CA ALA A 19 7.56 -3.97 -12.11
C ALA A 19 6.75 -4.85 -13.09
N GLY A 20 6.88 -6.17 -12.99
CA GLY A 20 6.14 -7.12 -13.83
C GLY A 20 4.62 -7.04 -13.63
N PHE A 21 4.17 -6.87 -12.39
CA PHE A 21 2.74 -6.68 -12.07
C PHE A 21 2.18 -5.42 -12.76
N ARG A 22 2.85 -4.27 -12.60
CA ARG A 22 2.44 -3.02 -13.25
C ARG A 22 2.43 -3.13 -14.78
N GLN A 23 3.49 -3.69 -15.37
CA GLN A 23 3.58 -3.87 -16.81
C GLN A 23 2.44 -4.74 -17.35
N THR A 24 2.11 -5.83 -16.64
CA THR A 24 1.03 -6.74 -17.03
C THR A 24 -0.32 -6.04 -17.07
N LEU A 25 -0.63 -5.24 -16.04
CA LEU A 25 -1.88 -4.49 -15.98
C LEU A 25 -1.92 -3.36 -17.01
N LEU A 26 -0.80 -2.67 -17.23
CA LEU A 26 -0.69 -1.64 -18.26
C LEU A 26 -0.94 -2.21 -19.67
N MET A 27 -0.38 -3.38 -19.98
CA MET A 27 -0.64 -4.07 -21.26
C MET A 27 -2.10 -4.51 -21.42
N LYS A 28 -2.84 -4.63 -20.32
CA LYS A 28 -4.28 -4.91 -20.30
C LYS A 28 -5.14 -3.64 -20.23
N HIS A 29 -4.54 -2.47 -20.46
CA HIS A 29 -5.20 -1.15 -20.45
C HIS A 29 -5.79 -0.72 -19.10
N PHE A 30 -5.29 -1.26 -17.98
CA PHE A 30 -5.62 -0.73 -16.66
C PHE A 30 -4.88 0.58 -16.39
N THR A 31 -5.53 1.49 -15.63
CA THR A 31 -4.92 2.74 -15.15
C THR A 31 -4.49 2.57 -13.70
N GLU A 32 -3.22 2.87 -13.39
CA GLU A 32 -2.73 2.88 -12.01
C GLU A 32 -3.34 4.07 -11.23
N VAL A 33 -3.82 3.81 -10.02
CA VAL A 33 -4.40 4.81 -9.11
C VAL A 33 -3.67 4.83 -7.78
N GLN A 34 -3.62 6.00 -7.13
CA GLN A 34 -3.06 6.17 -5.81
C GLN A 34 -4.19 6.52 -4.83
N THR A 35 -4.65 5.54 -4.05
CA THR A 35 -5.76 5.75 -3.11
C THR A 35 -5.30 6.36 -1.79
N PRO A 36 -6.15 7.17 -1.11
CA PRO A 36 -5.81 7.74 0.19
C PRO A 36 -5.52 6.64 1.22
N LYS A 37 -4.51 6.87 2.06
CA LYS A 37 -4.13 5.94 3.15
C LYS A 37 -4.59 6.41 4.53
N ILE A 38 -5.07 7.64 4.60
CA ILE A 38 -5.73 8.23 5.77
C ILE A 38 -7.17 8.50 5.35
N VAL A 39 -8.11 7.94 6.09
CA VAL A 39 -9.55 8.01 5.81
C VAL A 39 -10.30 8.53 7.04
N ALA A 40 -11.41 9.24 6.80
CA ALA A 40 -12.21 9.84 7.87
C ALA A 40 -13.01 8.79 8.67
N SER A 41 -13.32 7.65 8.08
CA SER A 41 -14.04 6.55 8.71
C SER A 41 -13.28 5.24 8.61
N ALA A 42 -13.44 4.39 9.62
CA ALA A 42 -13.02 2.99 9.54
C ALA A 42 -13.89 2.28 8.49
N THR A 43 -13.27 1.80 7.41
CA THR A 43 -13.96 1.19 6.27
C THR A 43 -14.40 -0.25 6.49
N GLU A 44 -13.88 -0.94 7.51
CA GLU A 44 -14.34 -2.28 7.89
C GLU A 44 -14.61 -2.30 9.40
N GLY A 45 -15.83 -2.67 9.79
CA GLY A 45 -16.23 -2.78 11.19
C GLY A 45 -15.44 -3.90 11.88
N GLY A 46 -14.43 -3.54 12.67
CA GLY A 46 -13.63 -4.50 13.42
C GLY A 46 -12.55 -3.85 14.27
N ALA A 47 -12.02 -4.60 15.24
CA ALA A 47 -11.07 -4.15 16.25
C ALA A 47 -9.65 -3.81 15.72
N ASN A 48 -9.39 -3.93 14.42
CA ASN A 48 -8.08 -3.78 13.79
C ASN A 48 -7.93 -2.46 13.02
N VAL A 49 -8.44 -1.37 13.56
CA VAL A 49 -8.30 -0.02 12.99
C VAL A 49 -7.19 0.73 13.70
N PHE A 50 -6.39 1.49 12.95
CA PHE A 50 -5.31 2.30 13.51
C PHE A 50 -5.72 3.78 13.49
N PRO A 51 -6.11 4.36 14.64
CA PRO A 51 -6.47 5.78 14.70
C PRO A 51 -5.23 6.67 14.60
N VAL A 52 -5.39 7.81 13.94
CA VAL A 52 -4.38 8.85 13.76
C VAL A 52 -4.98 10.19 14.19
N SER A 53 -4.26 10.95 15.01
CA SER A 53 -4.61 12.34 15.30
C SER A 53 -4.30 13.19 14.07
N TYR A 54 -5.34 13.72 13.42
CA TYR A 54 -5.24 14.48 12.18
C TYR A 54 -5.91 15.84 12.36
N PHE A 55 -5.11 16.87 12.65
CA PHE A 55 -5.58 18.25 12.87
C PHE A 55 -6.74 18.36 13.88
N ALA A 56 -6.57 17.75 15.06
CA ALA A 56 -7.57 17.68 16.13
C ALA A 56 -8.85 16.87 15.80
N GLN A 57 -8.87 16.18 14.66
CA GLN A 57 -9.88 15.17 14.33
C GLN A 57 -9.25 13.77 14.37
N THR A 58 -10.07 12.76 14.65
CA THR A 58 -9.64 11.37 14.53
C THR A 58 -9.82 10.91 13.09
N ALA A 59 -8.73 10.47 12.47
CA ALA A 59 -8.73 9.76 11.21
C ALA A 59 -8.19 8.33 11.41
N TYR A 60 -8.21 7.51 10.36
CA TYR A 60 -7.79 6.12 10.43
C TYR A 60 -6.87 5.75 9.26
N LEU A 61 -5.94 4.82 9.49
CA LEU A 61 -5.21 4.21 8.38
C LEU A 61 -6.13 3.27 7.61
N ALA A 62 -6.18 3.44 6.28
CA ALA A 62 -6.98 2.59 5.40
C ALA A 62 -6.43 1.15 5.41
N GLN A 63 -7.34 0.17 5.53
CA GLN A 63 -6.98 -1.25 5.55
C GLN A 63 -6.86 -1.84 4.14
N SER A 64 -7.68 -1.36 3.21
CA SER A 64 -7.69 -1.75 1.81
C SER A 64 -8.06 -0.55 0.93
N PRO A 65 -7.72 -0.57 -0.38
CA PRO A 65 -8.04 0.51 -1.30
C PRO A 65 -9.45 0.38 -1.94
N GLN A 66 -10.34 -0.46 -1.38
CA GLN A 66 -11.61 -0.84 -2.02
C GLN A 66 -12.69 0.25 -1.95
N PHE A 67 -12.60 1.17 -0.99
CA PHE A 67 -13.57 2.23 -0.73
C PHE A 67 -12.93 3.61 -0.84
#